data_AF-A0A1H9KZ22-F1
#
_entry.id   AF-A0A1H9KZ22-F1
#
_cell.length_a   1.000
_cell.length_b   1.000
_cell.length_c   1.000
_cell.angle_alpha   90.00
_cell.angle_beta   90.00
_cell.angle_gamma   90.00
#
_symmetry.space_group_name_H-M   'P 1'
#
loop_
_entity.id
_entity.type
_entity.pdbx_description
1 polymer ?
#
loop_
_entity_poly.entity_id
_entity_poly.type
_entity_poly.pdbx_seq_one_letter_code
_entity_poly.pdbx_strand_id
1 'polypeptide(L)'
;MVISVVSFRSRLAILPLLLVLFALSGCSDEQQGDTPTIIYEQLEPSNQQAFIQQMVTRYLMLSDRLQQQYLAYKAANDADGFILFRNNEWTPEYIEYKTHYDQVFYEQKAYIYRHQLDGLFDLFFGLHKLSVHLKHSLLEKDWKLEQQVLQKLTADQAAINRYLLVTP
;
A
#
# COMPACT_ATOMS: atom_id res chain seq x y z
N MET A 1 48.63 -38.31 26.40
CA MET A 1 47.77 -37.16 26.76
C MET A 1 46.39 -37.45 26.19
N VAL A 2 45.37 -37.34 27.04
CA VAL A 2 44.13 -38.14 27.02
C VAL A 2 43.16 -37.73 25.90
N ILE A 3 42.65 -38.73 25.16
CA ILE A 3 41.45 -38.63 24.33
C ILE A 3 40.25 -38.87 25.26
N SER A 4 39.38 -37.88 25.40
CA SER A 4 38.11 -38.02 26.13
C SER A 4 36.95 -38.16 25.15
N VAL A 5 36.43 -39.38 25.04
CA VAL A 5 35.08 -39.69 24.54
C VAL A 5 34.18 -39.79 25.77
N VAL A 6 33.12 -38.98 25.85
CA VAL A 6 32.06 -39.17 26.85
C VAL A 6 30.68 -39.06 26.21
N SER A 7 30.14 -40.26 25.99
CA SER A 7 28.75 -40.76 25.98
C SER A 7 27.55 -39.80 26.01
N PHE A 8 26.72 -40.00 24.99
CA PHE A 8 25.27 -39.85 24.93
C PHE A 8 24.54 -40.72 25.98
N ARG A 9 23.66 -40.14 26.82
CA ARG A 9 22.56 -40.86 27.48
C ARG A 9 21.32 -39.99 27.69
N SER A 10 20.28 -40.39 26.96
CA SER A 10 18.86 -40.08 27.12
C SER A 10 18.35 -40.17 28.56
N ARG A 11 17.50 -39.22 28.97
CA ARG A 11 16.45 -39.43 29.97
C ARG A 11 15.19 -38.64 29.58
N LEU A 12 14.18 -39.38 29.12
CA LEU A 12 12.77 -39.00 29.26
C LEU A 12 12.50 -38.61 30.72
N ALA A 13 11.82 -37.49 30.93
CA ALA A 13 11.07 -37.23 32.15
C ALA A 13 9.67 -36.75 31.75
N ILE A 14 8.70 -37.47 32.29
CA ILE A 14 7.26 -37.41 32.02
C ILE A 14 6.60 -36.35 32.92
N LEU A 15 5.58 -35.71 32.36
CA LEU A 15 4.54 -34.80 32.91
C LEU A 15 4.10 -35.09 34.38
N PRO A 16 3.60 -34.09 35.13
CA PRO A 16 2.15 -33.79 35.17
C PRO A 16 1.83 -32.28 35.25
N LEU A 17 0.87 -31.71 34.50
CA LEU A 17 -0.60 -31.71 34.71
C LEU A 17 -1.04 -31.39 36.15
N LEU A 18 -1.07 -30.09 36.49
CA LEU A 18 -1.77 -29.43 37.61
C LEU A 18 -1.92 -27.96 37.14
N LEU A 19 -3.05 -27.25 37.09
CA LEU A 19 -4.37 -27.37 37.67
C LEU A 19 -5.35 -26.69 36.71
N VAL A 20 -6.39 -27.42 36.30
CA VAL A 20 -7.66 -26.82 35.88
C VAL A 20 -8.39 -26.37 37.14
N LEU A 21 -9.24 -25.35 37.02
CA LEU A 21 -10.18 -24.81 38.00
C LEU A 21 -9.69 -23.59 38.78
N PHE A 22 -9.77 -22.42 38.16
CA PHE A 22 -10.29 -21.25 38.88
C PHE A 22 -11.24 -20.46 37.98
N ALA A 23 -12.50 -20.45 38.43
CA ALA A 23 -13.51 -19.42 38.25
C ALA A 23 -13.96 -19.10 36.81
N LEU A 24 -14.92 -19.89 36.33
CA LEU A 24 -16.06 -19.37 35.57
C LEU A 24 -16.81 -18.37 36.46
N SER A 25 -16.39 -17.11 36.43
CA SER A 25 -17.19 -15.97 36.90
C SER A 25 -17.83 -15.33 35.68
N GLY A 26 -19.01 -15.82 35.30
CA GLY A 26 -19.89 -15.12 34.40
C GLY A 26 -20.49 -13.91 35.12
N CYS A 27 -19.91 -12.73 34.90
CA CYS A 27 -20.68 -11.49 34.96
C CYS A 27 -20.99 -11.11 33.52
N SER A 28 -22.25 -11.31 33.18
CA SER A 28 -22.93 -10.69 32.05
C SER A 28 -22.82 -9.17 32.20
N ASP A 29 -21.93 -8.57 31.43
CA ASP A 29 -22.26 -7.37 30.70
C ASP A 29 -21.94 -7.70 29.25
N GLU A 30 -22.98 -7.98 28.47
CA GLU A 30 -22.93 -7.90 27.03
C GLU A 30 -22.74 -6.41 26.72
N GLN A 31 -21.50 -5.93 26.89
CA GLN A 31 -21.06 -4.72 26.21
C GLN A 31 -21.21 -5.05 24.74
N GLN A 32 -22.33 -4.59 24.20
CA GLN A 32 -22.54 -4.33 22.80
C GLN A 32 -21.30 -3.55 22.38
N GLY A 33 -20.30 -4.29 21.90
CA GLY A 33 -19.04 -3.71 21.48
C GLY A 33 -19.43 -2.72 20.41
N ASP A 34 -19.25 -1.44 20.69
CA ASP A 34 -19.31 -0.41 19.67
C ASP A 34 -18.43 -0.92 18.55
N THR A 35 -19.06 -1.45 17.49
CA THR A 35 -18.38 -1.67 16.22
C THR A 35 -17.74 -0.33 15.94
N PRO A 36 -16.40 -0.23 15.89
CA PRO A 36 -15.76 1.06 15.71
C PRO A 36 -16.37 1.66 14.46
N THR A 37 -17.09 2.78 14.62
CA THR A 37 -17.67 3.48 13.48
C THR A 37 -16.48 3.90 12.63
N ILE A 38 -16.24 3.14 11.57
CA ILE A 38 -15.16 3.40 10.64
C ILE A 38 -15.56 4.71 9.93
N ILE A 39 -14.96 5.82 10.35
CA ILE A 39 -15.16 7.12 9.72
C ILE A 39 -14.38 7.09 8.40
N TYR A 40 -15.08 6.79 7.30
CA TYR A 40 -14.59 7.01 5.95
C TYR A 40 -15.30 8.22 5.33
N GLU A 41 -14.68 8.83 4.32
CA GLU A 41 -15.34 9.86 3.53
C GLU A 41 -16.43 9.23 2.67
N GLN A 42 -17.69 9.50 2.99
CA GLN A 42 -18.83 9.04 2.21
C GLN A 42 -18.94 9.86 0.91
N LEU A 43 -18.90 9.20 -0.23
CA LEU A 43 -19.06 9.79 -1.56
C LEU A 43 -20.54 10.01 -1.86
N GLU A 44 -20.87 11.25 -2.17
CA GLU A 44 -22.19 11.70 -2.54
C GLU A 44 -22.07 12.76 -3.66
N PRO A 45 -23.15 13.05 -4.40
CA PRO A 45 -23.08 14.03 -5.49
C PRO A 45 -22.54 15.40 -5.07
N SER A 46 -22.71 15.80 -3.81
CA SER A 46 -22.26 17.09 -3.26
C SER A 46 -20.75 17.19 -3.07
N ASN A 47 -20.04 16.07 -2.85
CA ASN A 47 -18.59 16.06 -2.60
C ASN A 47 -17.79 15.25 -3.63
N GLN A 48 -18.45 14.50 -4.53
CA GLN A 48 -17.78 13.66 -5.53
C GLN A 48 -16.70 14.41 -6.32
N GLN A 49 -16.99 15.63 -6.78
CA GLN A 49 -16.03 16.40 -7.57
C GLN A 49 -14.80 16.82 -6.75
N ALA A 50 -14.99 17.20 -5.48
CA ALA A 50 -13.90 17.55 -4.59
C ALA A 50 -13.01 16.34 -4.30
N PHE A 51 -13.62 15.17 -4.08
CA PHE A 51 -12.91 13.91 -3.91
C PHE A 51 -12.09 13.53 -5.15
N ILE A 52 -12.70 13.61 -6.34
CA ILE A 52 -12.00 13.37 -7.63
C ILE A 52 -10.81 14.33 -7.76
N GLN A 53 -11.02 15.63 -7.54
CA GLN A 53 -9.97 16.62 -7.66
C GLN A 53 -8.81 16.35 -6.70
N GLN A 54 -9.12 15.96 -5.45
CA GLN A 54 -8.11 15.61 -4.46
C GLN A 54 -7.31 14.39 -4.92
N MET A 55 -7.97 13.31 -5.33
CA MET A 55 -7.32 12.07 -5.75
C MET A 55 -6.45 12.25 -7.00
N VAL A 56 -6.94 13.01 -7.98
CA VAL A 56 -6.16 13.40 -9.18
C VAL A 56 -4.92 14.19 -8.77
N THR A 57 -5.08 15.20 -7.90
CA THR A 57 -3.97 16.03 -7.43
C THR A 57 -2.91 15.20 -6.71
N ARG A 58 -3.33 14.29 -5.82
CA ARG A 58 -2.41 13.40 -5.10
C ARG A 58 -1.67 12.47 -6.05
N TYR A 59 -2.36 11.89 -7.03
CA TYR A 59 -1.71 11.06 -8.03
C TYR A 59 -0.64 11.83 -8.81
N LEU A 60 -0.99 13.03 -9.32
CA LEU A 60 -0.06 13.82 -10.13
C LEU A 60 1.17 14.21 -9.32
N MET A 61 0.97 14.67 -8.08
CA MET A 61 2.06 14.98 -7.16
C MET A 61 2.99 13.77 -6.92
N LEU A 62 2.42 12.60 -6.60
CA LEU A 62 3.20 11.39 -6.32
C LEU A 62 3.93 10.86 -7.56
N SER A 63 3.26 10.87 -8.72
CA SER A 63 3.82 10.39 -9.99
C SER A 63 4.92 11.31 -10.52
N ASP A 64 4.73 12.62 -10.46
CA ASP A 64 5.75 13.61 -10.85
C ASP A 64 6.97 13.51 -9.95
N ARG A 65 6.78 13.47 -8.62
CA ARG A 65 7.89 13.32 -7.67
C ARG A 65 8.67 12.02 -7.92
N LEU A 66 7.97 10.91 -8.15
CA LEU A 66 8.59 9.62 -8.47
C LEU A 66 9.44 9.71 -9.74
N GLN A 67 8.88 10.26 -10.83
CA GLN A 67 9.56 10.38 -12.11
C GLN A 67 10.78 11.30 -12.02
N GLN A 68 10.64 12.46 -11.38
CA GLN A 68 11.74 13.42 -11.23
C GLN A 68 12.90 12.81 -10.44
N GLN A 69 12.61 12.17 -9.31
CA GLN A 69 13.64 11.54 -8.49
C GLN A 69 14.29 10.36 -9.21
N TYR A 70 13.50 9.51 -9.88
CA TYR A 70 14.05 8.43 -10.71
C TYR A 70 15.07 8.95 -11.73
N LEU A 71 14.71 9.99 -12.49
CA LEU A 71 15.58 10.57 -13.50
C LEU A 71 16.84 11.19 -12.90
N ALA A 72 16.73 11.86 -11.75
CA ALA A 72 17.86 12.46 -11.05
C ALA A 72 18.86 11.39 -10.56
N TYR A 73 18.38 10.35 -9.87
CA TYR A 73 19.21 9.25 -9.39
C TYR A 73 19.82 8.44 -10.54
N LYS A 74 19.07 8.21 -11.62
CA LYS A 74 19.60 7.59 -12.84
C LYS A 74 20.74 8.42 -13.44
N ALA A 75 20.57 9.73 -13.56
CA ALA A 75 21.62 10.61 -14.10
C ALA A 75 22.88 10.61 -13.23
N ALA A 76 22.74 10.43 -11.92
CA ALA A 76 23.84 10.28 -10.97
C ALA A 76 24.44 8.86 -10.94
N ASN A 77 23.87 7.89 -11.66
CA ASN A 77 24.20 6.47 -11.57
C ASN A 77 24.11 5.93 -10.13
N ASP A 78 23.08 6.38 -9.40
CA ASP A 78 22.86 6.09 -7.98
C ASP A 78 21.55 5.31 -7.77
N ALA A 79 21.60 4.00 -8.04
CA ALA A 79 20.45 3.12 -7.88
C ALA A 79 20.04 2.95 -6.40
N ASP A 80 21.02 2.91 -5.49
CA ASP A 80 20.78 2.75 -4.06
C ASP A 80 20.09 3.98 -3.47
N GLY A 81 20.48 5.17 -3.91
CA GLY A 81 19.80 6.42 -3.55
C GLY A 81 18.33 6.43 -3.96
N PHE A 82 18.00 5.97 -5.18
CA PHE A 82 16.60 5.84 -5.59
C PHE A 82 15.82 4.84 -4.72
N ILE A 83 16.43 3.72 -4.33
CA ILE A 83 15.80 2.71 -3.46
C ILE A 83 15.51 3.31 -2.08
N LEU A 84 16.46 4.03 -1.50
CA LEU A 84 16.29 4.68 -0.20
C LEU A 84 15.19 5.74 -0.27
N PHE A 85 15.21 6.62 -1.27
CA PHE A 85 14.14 7.57 -1.52
C PHE A 85 12.78 6.87 -1.63
N ARG A 86 12.69 5.84 -2.48
CA ARG A 86 11.44 5.10 -2.71
C ARG A 86 10.90 4.51 -1.41
N ASN A 87 11.75 3.88 -0.60
CA ASN A 87 11.32 3.12 0.56
C ASN A 87 11.04 4.00 1.77
N ASN A 88 11.81 5.08 1.96
CA ASN A 88 11.77 5.87 3.17
C ASN A 88 10.93 7.15 3.02
N GLU A 89 10.73 7.63 1.80
CA GLU A 89 9.96 8.85 1.56
C GLU A 89 8.71 8.56 0.73
N TRP A 90 8.88 8.03 -0.48
CA TRP A 90 7.78 7.93 -1.44
C TRP A 90 6.73 6.88 -1.05
N THR A 91 7.17 5.70 -0.61
CA THR A 91 6.27 4.58 -0.26
C THR A 91 5.44 4.89 0.97
N PRO A 92 5.99 5.41 2.09
CA PRO A 92 5.19 5.82 3.24
C PRO A 92 4.11 6.84 2.87
N GLU A 93 4.47 7.88 2.11
CA GLU A 93 3.52 8.89 1.64
C GLU A 93 2.42 8.27 0.76
N TYR A 94 2.79 7.41 -0.20
CA TYR A 94 1.84 6.69 -1.03
C TYR A 94 0.88 5.82 -0.19
N ILE A 95 1.39 5.10 0.81
CA ILE A 95 0.59 4.19 1.64
C ILE A 95 -0.41 4.96 2.50
N GLU A 96 -0.06 6.15 2.98
CA GLU A 96 -1.00 7.02 3.71
C GLU A 96 -2.25 7.32 2.87
N TYR A 97 -2.06 7.81 1.64
CA TYR A 97 -3.19 8.07 0.73
C TYR A 97 -3.89 6.79 0.27
N LYS A 98 -3.13 5.74 -0.03
CA LYS A 98 -3.69 4.45 -0.47
C LYS A 98 -4.62 3.88 0.60
N THR A 99 -4.24 3.95 1.88
CA THR A 99 -5.06 3.41 2.97
C THR A 99 -6.42 4.08 3.01
N HIS A 100 -6.45 5.40 2.89
CA HIS A 100 -7.69 6.16 2.81
C HIS A 100 -8.53 5.77 1.58
N TYR A 101 -7.94 5.71 0.38
CA TYR A 101 -8.66 5.37 -0.85
C TYR A 101 -9.10 3.90 -0.91
N ASP A 102 -8.34 2.96 -0.34
CA ASP A 102 -8.75 1.57 -0.19
C ASP A 102 -10.01 1.47 0.66
N GLN A 103 -10.08 2.22 1.76
CA GLN A 103 -11.22 2.23 2.67
C GLN A 103 -12.46 2.81 1.96
N VAL A 104 -12.34 3.94 1.28
CA VAL A 104 -13.42 4.53 0.46
C VAL A 104 -13.87 3.53 -0.62
N PHE A 105 -12.92 2.92 -1.32
CA PHE A 105 -13.22 1.94 -2.37
C PHE A 105 -13.97 0.74 -1.82
N TYR A 106 -13.51 0.18 -0.71
CA TYR A 106 -14.07 -1.02 -0.11
C TYR A 106 -15.51 -0.80 0.36
N GLU A 107 -15.75 0.29 1.10
CA GLU A 107 -17.05 0.57 1.70
C GLU A 107 -18.10 1.04 0.68
N GLN A 108 -17.66 1.62 -0.45
CA GLN A 108 -18.56 2.30 -1.39
C GLN A 108 -18.46 1.79 -2.82
N LYS A 109 -18.07 0.52 -3.02
CA LYS A 109 -17.96 -0.12 -4.34
C LYS A 109 -19.17 0.15 -5.24
N ALA A 110 -20.39 -0.02 -4.71
CA ALA A 110 -21.61 0.14 -5.48
C ALA A 110 -21.76 1.56 -6.05
N TYR A 111 -21.43 2.58 -5.27
CA TYR A 111 -21.43 3.97 -5.72
C TYR A 111 -20.36 4.19 -6.79
N ILE A 112 -19.13 3.76 -6.50
CA ILE A 112 -17.96 3.92 -7.39
C ILE A 112 -18.20 3.30 -8.77
N TYR A 113 -18.70 2.06 -8.82
CA TYR A 113 -19.02 1.42 -10.10
C TYR A 113 -20.20 2.08 -10.83
N ARG A 114 -21.24 2.50 -10.10
CA ARG A 114 -22.39 3.19 -10.70
C ARG A 114 -21.98 4.51 -11.35
N HIS A 115 -21.04 5.22 -10.73
CA HIS A 115 -20.53 6.51 -11.20
C HIS A 115 -19.25 6.40 -12.03
N GLN A 116 -18.83 5.18 -12.41
CA GLN A 116 -17.66 4.92 -13.26
C GLN A 116 -16.34 5.53 -12.72
N LEU A 117 -16.21 5.56 -11.40
CA LEU A 117 -15.03 6.07 -10.72
C LEU A 117 -13.96 4.98 -10.52
N ASP A 118 -14.27 3.72 -10.78
CA ASP A 118 -13.38 2.58 -10.58
C ASP A 118 -12.03 2.73 -11.32
N GLY A 119 -12.05 3.27 -12.54
CA GLY A 119 -10.81 3.55 -13.28
C GLY A 119 -9.88 4.57 -12.60
N LEU A 120 -10.43 5.53 -11.83
CA LEU A 120 -9.63 6.48 -11.05
C LEU A 120 -8.88 5.77 -9.92
N PHE A 121 -9.55 4.84 -9.24
CA PHE A 121 -8.94 4.00 -8.21
C PHE A 121 -7.88 3.07 -8.79
N ASP A 122 -8.16 2.41 -9.91
CA ASP A 122 -7.21 1.53 -10.58
C ASP A 122 -5.93 2.26 -11.00
N LEU A 123 -6.05 3.48 -11.53
CA LEU A 123 -4.90 4.33 -11.84
C LEU A 123 -4.06 4.62 -10.59
N PHE A 124 -4.71 5.03 -9.50
CA PHE A 124 -4.02 5.34 -8.24
C PHE A 124 -3.32 4.12 -7.65
N PHE A 125 -3.99 2.97 -7.60
CA PHE A 125 -3.42 1.73 -7.08
C PHE A 125 -2.30 1.18 -7.97
N GLY A 126 -2.41 1.39 -9.29
CA GLY A 126 -1.39 1.04 -10.27
C GLY A 126 -0.05 1.75 -10.07
N LEU A 127 -0.03 2.94 -9.46
CA LEU A 127 1.17 3.75 -9.28
C LEU A 127 2.27 3.03 -8.49
N HIS A 128 1.91 2.25 -7.46
CA HIS A 128 2.89 1.49 -6.70
C HIS A 128 3.60 0.42 -7.53
N LYS A 129 2.89 -0.23 -8.44
CA LYS A 129 3.49 -1.21 -9.35
C LYS A 129 4.50 -0.54 -10.27
N LEU A 130 4.19 0.66 -10.77
CA LEU A 130 5.11 1.44 -11.60
C LEU A 130 6.37 1.82 -10.81
N SER A 131 6.25 2.22 -9.54
CA SER A 131 7.43 2.53 -8.70
C SER A 131 8.33 1.32 -8.45
N VAL A 132 7.74 0.12 -8.29
CA VAL A 132 8.50 -1.14 -8.20
C VAL A 132 9.23 -1.44 -9.50
N HIS A 133 8.57 -1.25 -10.64
CA HIS A 133 9.20 -1.50 -11.94
C HIS A 133 10.34 -0.52 -12.23
N LEU A 134 10.22 0.76 -11.86
CA LEU A 134 11.33 1.71 -11.94
C LEU A 134 12.53 1.26 -11.09
N LYS A 135 12.27 0.74 -9.89
CA LYS A 135 13.34 0.18 -9.04
C LYS A 135 14.07 -0.96 -9.74
N HIS A 136 13.32 -1.90 -10.34
CA HIS A 136 13.91 -3.03 -11.06
C HIS A 136 14.64 -2.58 -12.32
N SER A 137 14.08 -1.66 -13.11
CA SER A 137 14.74 -1.17 -14.32
C SER A 137 16.09 -0.52 -14.01
N LEU A 138 16.19 0.20 -12.89
CA LEU A 138 17.44 0.83 -12.49
C LEU A 138 18.49 -0.19 -11.99
N LEU A 139 18.08 -1.13 -11.13
CA LEU A 139 18.95 -2.18 -10.59
C LEU A 139 19.49 -3.12 -11.66
N GLU A 140 18.62 -3.54 -12.58
CA GLU A 140 18.93 -4.53 -13.60
C GLU A 140 19.44 -3.90 -14.90
N LYS A 141 19.49 -2.56 -14.96
CA LYS A 141 19.79 -1.79 -16.18
C LYS A 141 18.89 -2.17 -17.35
N ASP A 142 17.62 -2.48 -17.04
CA ASP A 142 16.61 -2.84 -18.03
C ASP A 142 15.97 -1.58 -18.64
N TRP A 143 16.58 -1.11 -19.72
CA TRP A 143 16.13 0.08 -20.46
C TRP A 143 14.76 -0.11 -21.11
N LYS A 144 14.37 -1.34 -21.43
CA LYS A 144 13.06 -1.62 -22.03
C LYS A 144 11.97 -1.48 -20.98
N LEU A 145 12.18 -2.06 -19.80
CA LEU A 145 11.26 -1.89 -18.68
C LEU A 145 11.14 -0.41 -18.29
N GLU A 146 12.27 0.31 -18.21
CA GLU A 146 12.24 1.75 -17.94
C GLU A 146 11.33 2.49 -18.93
N GLN A 147 11.57 2.33 -20.24
CA GLN A 147 10.81 3.04 -21.26
C GLN A 147 9.32 2.73 -21.16
N GLN A 148 8.97 1.46 -20.95
CA GLN A 148 7.58 1.04 -20.77
C GLN A 148 6.92 1.71 -19.55
N VAL A 149 7.63 1.79 -18.43
CA VAL A 149 7.10 2.36 -17.19
C VAL A 149 6.96 3.87 -17.30
N LEU A 150 7.93 4.57 -17.87
CA LEU A 150 7.85 6.03 -18.08
C LEU A 150 6.72 6.39 -19.06
N GLN A 151 6.58 5.63 -20.15
CA GLN A 151 5.46 5.82 -21.08
C GLN A 151 4.10 5.56 -20.39
N LYS A 152 4.01 4.52 -19.56
CA LYS A 152 2.78 4.22 -18.81
C LYS A 152 2.47 5.31 -17.79
N LEU A 153 3.47 5.84 -17.07
CA LEU A 153 3.30 6.97 -16.16
C LEU A 153 2.72 8.19 -16.88
N THR A 154 3.32 8.59 -18.01
CA THR A 154 2.79 9.73 -18.80
C THR A 154 1.37 9.47 -19.31
N ALA A 155 1.09 8.26 -19.78
CA ALA A 155 -0.26 7.89 -20.22
C ALA A 155 -1.27 7.93 -19.07
N ASP A 156 -0.89 7.48 -17.87
CA ASP A 156 -1.74 7.46 -16.69
C ASP A 156 -1.97 8.86 -16.13
N GLN A 157 -0.95 9.73 -16.13
CA GLN A 157 -1.09 11.15 -15.82
C GLN A 157 -2.07 11.85 -16.77
N ALA A 158 -2.03 11.52 -18.06
CA ALA A 158 -3.00 12.03 -19.03
C ALA A 158 -4.40 11.45 -18.79
N ALA A 159 -4.51 10.15 -18.47
CA ALA A 159 -5.78 9.49 -18.21
C ALA A 159 -6.46 10.03 -16.96
N ILE A 160 -5.72 10.21 -15.85
CA ILE A 160 -6.29 10.68 -14.59
C ILE A 160 -6.76 12.12 -14.68
N ASN A 161 -6.08 12.98 -15.45
CA ASN A 161 -6.51 14.36 -15.69
C ASN A 161 -7.87 14.45 -16.39
N ARG A 162 -8.27 13.43 -17.16
CA ARG A 162 -9.59 13.43 -17.81
C ARG A 162 -10.73 13.38 -16.80
N TYR A 163 -10.52 12.83 -15.60
CA TYR A 163 -11.54 12.84 -14.54
C TYR A 163 -11.86 14.27 -14.04
N LEU A 164 -10.99 15.26 -14.30
CA LEU A 164 -11.30 16.67 -14.02
C LEU A 164 -12.21 17.31 -15.08
N LEU A 165 -12.30 16.70 -16.27
CA LEU A 165 -13.04 17.22 -17.42
C LEU A 165 -14.40 16.55 -17.58
N VAL A 166 -14.56 15.34 -17.03
CA VAL A 166 -15.81 14.59 -17.08
C VAL A 166 -16.68 15.00 -15.89
N THR A 167 -17.43 16.08 -16.07
CA THR A 167 -18.55 16.43 -15.18
C THR A 167 -19.83 15.79 -15.72
N PRO A 168 -20.67 15.15 -14.87
CA PRO A 168 -22.09 14.98 -15.18
C PRO A 168 -22.83 16.33 -15.21
#